data_AF-A0A367IQI5-F1
#
_entry.id   AF-A0A367IQI5-F1
#
_cell.length_a   1.000
_cell.length_b   1.000
_cell.length_c   1.000
_cell.angle_alpha   90.00
_cell.angle_beta   90.00
_cell.angle_gamma   90.00
#
_symmetry.space_group_name_H-M   'P 1'
#
loop_
_entity.id
_entity.type
_entity.pdbx_description
1 polymer ?
#
loop_
_entity_poly.entity_id
_entity_poly.type
_entity_poly.pdbx_seq_one_letter_code
_entity_poly.pdbx_strand_id
1 'polypeptide(L)'
;DFNYVRDANNRCVLVPGLSPLVPTCDGSRDYYYTPTGYRKIAASTCEGGKELDKIGAEQMWCPGASRSGHGWVAIIFAPIIAAGLVFAILHYRKRGGSFGRIRLPDGTQQMGSNILSSPIVTKIVAAAFVVPVAIISLLSRIEIPRSLSDLNFGNWRLPSFMSRRRGSGYTALGQDEQTDVLLQDYDGSEEHLIDEADELDDADEF
;
A
#
# COMPACT_ATOMS: atom_id res chain seq x y z
N ASP A 1 37.08 36.72 -2.06
CA ASP A 1 35.67 37.03 -1.79
C ASP A 1 35.59 38.17 -0.77
N PHE A 2 34.42 38.63 -0.36
CA PHE A 2 34.29 39.73 0.60
C PHE A 2 34.78 39.33 2.00
N ASN A 3 35.60 40.17 2.66
CA ASN A 3 36.26 39.92 3.96
C ASN A 3 37.34 38.81 3.98
N TYR A 4 37.79 38.33 2.82
CA TYR A 4 38.88 37.35 2.73
C TYR A 4 40.15 37.96 2.15
N VAL A 5 41.30 37.62 2.73
CA VAL A 5 42.64 38.04 2.29
C VAL A 5 43.49 36.82 1.93
N ARG A 6 44.42 36.97 0.98
CA ARG A 6 45.32 35.88 0.58
C ARG A 6 46.47 35.75 1.58
N ASP A 7 46.66 34.55 2.15
CA ASP A 7 47.77 34.20 3.03
C ASP A 7 49.08 33.93 2.23
N ALA A 8 50.18 33.70 2.95
CA ALA A 8 51.48 33.37 2.35
C ALA A 8 51.49 32.04 1.55
N ASN A 9 50.51 31.16 1.79
CA ASN A 9 50.33 29.89 1.09
C ASN A 9 49.37 30.01 -0.10
N ASN A 10 49.03 31.23 -0.54
CA ASN A 10 48.04 31.51 -1.58
C ASN A 10 46.61 31.03 -1.28
N ARG A 11 46.24 30.89 0.00
CA ARG A 11 44.88 30.56 0.42
C ARG A 11 44.12 31.81 0.84
N CYS A 12 42.83 31.87 0.53
CA CYS A 12 41.96 32.96 0.99
C CYS A 12 41.49 32.64 2.41
N VAL A 13 41.92 33.44 3.37
CA VAL A 13 41.55 33.30 4.79
C VAL A 13 40.70 34.49 5.23
N LEU A 14 39.76 34.26 6.13
CA LEU A 14 38.91 35.29 6.69
C LEU A 14 39.77 36.28 7.48
N VAL A 15 39.57 37.58 7.26
CA VAL A 15 40.29 38.61 8.00
C VAL A 15 39.90 38.53 9.48
N PRO A 16 40.88 38.53 10.41
CA PRO A 16 40.60 38.45 11.84
C PRO A 16 39.64 39.55 12.30
N GLY A 17 38.59 39.16 13.03
CA GLY A 17 37.58 40.09 13.57
C GLY A 17 36.46 40.47 12.60
N LEU A 18 36.50 40.00 11.35
CA LEU A 18 35.39 40.16 10.39
C LEU A 18 34.60 38.86 10.23
N SER A 19 33.34 38.99 9.82
CA SER A 19 32.46 37.85 9.49
C SER A 19 32.35 37.69 7.97
N PRO A 20 32.11 36.46 7.48
CA PRO A 20 31.79 36.25 6.07
C PRO A 20 30.49 36.98 5.68
N LEU A 21 30.45 37.54 4.47
CA LEU A 21 29.23 38.16 3.94
C LEU A 21 28.22 37.09 3.56
N VAL A 22 27.18 36.93 4.37
CA VAL A 22 26.08 36.01 4.08
C VAL A 22 25.12 36.70 3.10
N PRO A 23 24.78 36.06 1.97
CA PRO A 23 23.80 36.61 1.04
C PRO A 23 22.43 36.74 1.70
N THR A 24 21.75 37.86 1.45
CA THR A 24 20.40 38.12 1.94
C THR A 24 19.35 37.32 1.18
N CYS A 25 18.40 36.76 1.91
CA CYS A 25 17.25 36.06 1.36
C CYS A 25 16.11 37.06 1.13
N ASP A 26 15.88 37.44 -0.13
CA ASP A 26 14.83 38.40 -0.55
C ASP A 26 13.52 37.71 -0.95
N GLY A 27 13.30 36.45 -0.50
CA GLY A 27 12.12 35.65 -0.86
C GLY A 27 12.09 35.13 -2.30
N SER A 28 12.96 35.62 -3.19
CA SER A 28 13.08 35.14 -4.58
C SER A 28 13.86 33.83 -4.73
N ARG A 29 14.62 33.44 -3.69
CA ARG A 29 15.45 32.24 -3.68
C ARG A 29 15.11 31.40 -2.47
N ASP A 30 14.96 30.09 -2.67
CA ASP A 30 14.68 29.16 -1.58
C ASP A 30 15.94 28.83 -0.76
N TYR A 31 17.11 28.91 -1.40
CA TYR A 31 18.40 28.57 -0.80
C TYR A 31 19.48 29.58 -1.21
N TYR A 32 20.51 29.65 -0.38
CA TYR A 32 21.73 30.39 -0.63
C TYR A 32 22.95 29.52 -0.37
N TYR A 33 24.08 29.89 -0.96
CA TYR A 33 25.36 29.21 -0.71
C TYR A 33 26.18 30.04 0.26
N THR A 34 26.84 29.37 1.19
CA THR A 34 27.81 30.01 2.08
C THR A 34 29.05 30.44 1.30
N PRO A 35 29.65 31.58 1.66
CA PRO A 35 30.87 32.06 1.01
C PRO A 35 32.07 31.20 1.41
N THR A 36 32.77 30.64 0.42
CA THR A 36 33.99 29.83 0.63
C THR A 36 35.27 30.66 0.78
N GLY A 37 35.18 31.97 0.56
CA GLY A 37 36.34 32.87 0.50
C GLY A 37 36.91 33.06 -0.91
N TYR A 38 36.47 32.27 -1.88
CA TYR A 38 36.86 32.34 -3.27
C TYR A 38 35.72 32.83 -4.17
N ARG A 39 36.08 33.51 -5.26
CA ARG A 39 35.14 33.89 -6.32
C ARG A 39 35.82 33.76 -7.67
N LYS A 40 35.05 33.41 -8.70
CA LYS A 40 35.54 33.45 -10.08
C LYS A 40 35.92 34.89 -10.46
N ILE A 41 37.05 35.05 -11.14
CA ILE A 41 37.51 36.37 -11.60
C ILE A 41 36.57 36.85 -12.71
N ALA A 42 36.16 38.11 -12.65
CA ALA A 42 35.33 38.73 -13.68
C ALA A 42 36.01 38.60 -15.06
N ALA A 43 35.22 38.32 -16.09
CA ALA A 43 35.69 38.08 -17.47
C ALA A 43 36.62 36.86 -17.66
N SER A 44 36.67 35.92 -16.70
CA SER A 44 37.38 34.64 -16.93
C SER A 44 36.54 33.69 -17.79
N THR A 45 37.17 33.12 -18.81
CA THR A 45 36.59 32.13 -19.75
C THR A 45 36.93 30.69 -19.37
N CYS A 46 37.63 30.47 -18.26
CA CYS A 46 37.96 29.13 -17.79
C CYS A 46 36.68 28.38 -17.39
N GLU A 47 36.56 27.13 -17.85
CA GLU A 47 35.47 26.21 -17.53
C GLU A 47 36.05 24.94 -16.90
N GLY A 48 35.42 24.46 -15.83
CA GLY A 48 35.88 23.28 -15.09
C GLY A 48 37.15 23.49 -14.27
N GLY A 49 37.84 22.39 -13.97
CA GLY A 49 39.03 22.39 -13.09
C GLY A 49 38.69 22.50 -11.61
N LYS A 50 39.50 23.24 -10.85
CA LYS A 50 39.29 23.48 -9.41
C LYS A 50 38.42 24.71 -9.19
N GLU A 51 37.11 24.51 -9.09
CA GLU A 51 36.12 25.56 -8.80
C GLU A 51 36.02 25.83 -7.29
N LEU A 52 37.02 26.53 -6.74
CA LEU A 52 37.10 26.82 -5.30
C LEU A 52 35.96 27.69 -4.77
N ASP A 53 35.25 28.39 -5.66
CA ASP A 53 34.03 29.14 -5.36
C ASP A 53 32.82 28.23 -5.07
N LYS A 54 32.82 26.99 -5.59
CA LYS A 54 31.76 26.00 -5.37
C LYS A 54 32.18 24.91 -4.38
N ILE A 55 33.44 24.51 -4.42
CA ILE A 55 33.99 23.45 -3.56
C ILE A 55 34.01 23.95 -2.12
N GLY A 56 33.22 23.33 -1.26
CA GLY A 56 33.06 23.72 0.15
C GLY A 56 31.96 24.75 0.39
N ALA A 57 31.22 25.16 -0.63
CA ALA A 57 30.04 26.00 -0.46
C ALA A 57 28.88 25.15 0.05
N GLU A 58 28.49 25.34 1.30
CA GLU A 58 27.32 24.64 1.86
C GLU A 58 26.04 25.35 1.44
N GLN A 59 25.07 24.56 0.96
CA GLN A 59 23.74 25.05 0.61
C GLN A 59 22.90 25.19 1.88
N MET A 60 22.50 26.42 2.19
CA MET A 60 21.65 26.76 3.32
C MET A 60 20.28 27.22 2.83
N TRP A 61 19.22 26.81 3.54
CA TRP A 61 17.87 27.23 3.24
C TRP A 61 17.61 28.65 3.76
N CYS A 62 16.91 29.44 2.95
CA CYS A 62 16.47 30.76 3.36
C CYS A 62 15.39 30.68 4.45
N PRO A 63 15.45 31.53 5.49
CA PRO A 63 14.41 31.60 6.50
C PRO A 63 13.10 32.08 5.85
N GLY A 64 12.03 31.30 6.00
CA GLY A 64 10.72 31.63 5.43
C GLY A 64 10.47 31.15 4.00
N ALA A 65 11.41 30.43 3.38
CA ALA A 65 11.15 29.76 2.09
C ALA A 65 10.03 28.72 2.25
N SER A 66 8.98 28.82 1.42
CA SER A 66 7.81 27.95 1.48
C SER A 66 8.17 26.52 1.07
N ARG A 67 8.36 25.64 2.05
CA ARG A 67 8.67 24.23 1.82
C ARG A 67 7.39 23.48 1.46
N SER A 68 6.98 23.51 0.20
CA SER A 68 5.92 22.64 -0.34
C SER A 68 6.44 21.20 -0.51
N GLY A 69 6.82 20.57 0.61
CA GLY A 69 7.39 19.22 0.66
C GLY A 69 6.35 18.10 0.78
N HIS A 70 5.06 18.39 0.62
CA HIS A 70 3.98 17.45 0.91
C HIS A 70 3.31 16.87 -0.35
N GLY A 71 3.71 17.32 -1.55
CA GLY A 71 3.13 16.83 -2.81
C GLY A 71 3.31 15.32 -3.03
N TRP A 72 4.44 14.76 -2.61
CA TRP A 72 4.72 13.32 -2.76
C TRP A 72 3.88 12.44 -1.83
N VAL A 73 3.47 12.96 -0.66
CA VAL A 73 2.59 12.25 0.28
C VAL A 73 1.24 11.97 -0.38
N ALA A 74 0.71 12.93 -1.14
CA ALA A 74 -0.53 12.73 -1.89
C ALA A 74 -0.39 11.59 -2.92
N ILE A 75 0.77 11.45 -3.57
CA ILE A 75 1.02 10.39 -4.56
C ILE A 75 0.98 9.00 -3.91
N ILE A 76 1.55 8.85 -2.72
CA ILE A 76 1.59 7.57 -1.99
C ILE A 76 0.21 7.22 -1.41
N PHE A 77 -0.48 8.18 -0.82
CA PHE A 77 -1.74 7.91 -0.12
C PHE A 77 -2.97 7.92 -1.04
N ALA A 78 -2.93 8.60 -2.19
CA ALA A 78 -4.03 8.62 -3.15
C ALA A 78 -4.55 7.23 -3.57
N PRO A 79 -3.71 6.25 -3.98
CA PRO A 79 -4.21 4.93 -4.38
C PRO A 79 -4.80 4.15 -3.20
N ILE A 80 -4.23 4.29 -2.00
CA ILE A 80 -4.73 3.62 -0.78
C ILE A 80 -6.10 4.17 -0.40
N ILE A 81 -6.24 5.50 -0.39
CA ILE A 81 -7.52 6.16 -0.09
C ILE A 81 -8.57 5.81 -1.14
N ALA A 82 -8.21 5.82 -2.43
CA ALA A 82 -9.12 5.47 -3.52
C ALA A 82 -9.60 4.01 -3.40
N ALA A 83 -8.69 3.06 -3.16
CA ALA A 83 -9.04 1.65 -2.96
C ALA A 83 -9.94 1.45 -1.73
N GLY A 84 -9.63 2.14 -0.62
CA GLY A 84 -10.45 2.13 0.58
C GLY A 84 -11.87 2.68 0.35
N LEU A 85 -12.00 3.76 -0.40
CA LEU A 85 -13.29 4.34 -0.78
C LEU A 85 -14.12 3.39 -1.64
N VAL A 86 -13.50 2.80 -2.68
CA VAL A 86 -14.17 1.81 -3.54
C VAL A 86 -14.64 0.60 -2.72
N PHE A 87 -13.77 0.07 -1.86
CA PHE A 87 -14.11 -1.04 -0.97
C PHE A 87 -15.27 -0.68 -0.03
N ALA A 88 -15.23 0.49 0.60
CA ALA A 88 -16.28 0.97 1.49
C ALA A 88 -17.64 1.10 0.78
N ILE A 89 -17.66 1.67 -0.43
CA ILE A 89 -18.88 1.80 -1.25
C ILE A 89 -19.45 0.42 -1.61
N LEU A 90 -18.61 -0.50 -2.09
CA LEU A 90 -19.05 -1.86 -2.45
C LEU A 90 -19.56 -2.62 -1.23
N HIS A 91 -18.90 -2.47 -0.09
CA HIS A 91 -19.28 -3.12 1.16
C HIS A 91 -20.59 -2.56 1.72
N TYR A 92 -20.81 -1.24 1.62
CA TYR A 92 -22.06 -0.58 2.00
C TYR A 92 -23.23 -1.00 1.09
N ARG A 93 -22.98 -1.16 -0.21
CA ARG A 93 -23.96 -1.69 -1.18
C ARG A 93 -24.30 -3.15 -0.92
N LYS A 94 -23.30 -4.00 -0.59
CA LYS A 94 -23.50 -5.42 -0.28
C LYS A 94 -24.25 -5.64 1.02
N ARG A 95 -23.98 -4.84 2.06
CA ARG A 95 -24.74 -4.88 3.33
C ARG A 95 -26.13 -4.26 3.21
N GLY A 96 -26.57 -3.91 1.99
CA GLY A 96 -27.93 -3.54 1.68
C GLY A 96 -28.45 -2.44 2.60
N GLY A 97 -27.76 -1.29 2.64
CA GLY A 97 -28.16 -0.05 3.33
C GLY A 97 -29.31 -0.26 4.31
N SER A 98 -29.01 -0.84 5.47
CA SER A 98 -30.02 -1.30 6.46
C SER A 98 -30.66 -0.15 7.23
N PHE A 99 -30.79 1.03 6.62
CA PHE A 99 -31.66 2.09 7.10
C PHE A 99 -33.05 1.80 6.52
N GLY A 100 -33.97 1.43 7.41
CA GLY A 100 -35.26 0.81 7.13
C GLY A 100 -35.98 1.36 5.89
N ARG A 101 -36.31 0.46 4.97
CA ARG A 101 -37.13 0.75 3.79
C ARG A 101 -38.46 0.05 3.93
N ILE A 102 -39.52 0.81 4.19
CA ILE A 102 -40.90 0.39 3.90
C ILE A 102 -40.96 0.20 2.39
N ARG A 103 -41.23 -1.03 1.94
CA ARG A 103 -41.31 -1.36 0.51
C ARG A 103 -42.76 -1.26 0.06
N LEU A 104 -43.06 -0.31 -0.82
CA LEU A 104 -44.15 -0.51 -1.78
C LEU A 104 -43.54 -1.17 -3.03
N PRO A 105 -44.23 -2.15 -3.64
CA PRO A 105 -43.80 -2.77 -4.88
C PRO A 105 -44.14 -1.83 -6.03
N ASP A 106 -43.13 -1.27 -6.69
CA ASP A 106 -43.32 -0.71 -8.03
C ASP A 106 -42.10 -0.98 -8.91
N GLY A 107 -42.41 -1.63 -10.04
CA GLY A 107 -41.81 -1.48 -11.37
C GLY A 107 -40.29 -1.33 -11.54
N THR A 108 -39.77 -2.25 -12.34
CA THR A 108 -38.74 -1.99 -13.37
C THR A 108 -37.32 -1.66 -12.90
N GLN A 109 -36.62 -2.71 -12.50
CA GLN A 109 -35.17 -2.78 -12.69
C GLN A 109 -34.82 -2.79 -14.18
N GLN A 110 -34.45 -1.64 -14.73
CA GLN A 110 -33.73 -1.57 -16.00
C GLN A 110 -32.74 -0.41 -15.98
N MET A 111 -31.64 -0.58 -15.23
CA MET A 111 -30.49 0.32 -15.29
C MET A 111 -29.21 -0.47 -15.01
N GLY A 112 -28.71 -1.22 -15.99
CA GLY A 112 -27.50 -2.01 -15.79
C GLY A 112 -27.02 -2.81 -16.99
N SER A 113 -26.45 -2.14 -18.00
CA SER A 113 -25.54 -2.79 -18.97
C SER A 113 -24.78 -1.86 -19.94
N ASN A 114 -24.84 -0.52 -19.80
CA ASN A 114 -24.30 0.39 -20.83
C ASN A 114 -22.91 0.99 -20.54
N ILE A 115 -22.22 0.58 -19.47
CA ILE A 115 -20.91 1.19 -19.10
C ILE A 115 -19.74 0.53 -19.85
N LEU A 116 -19.92 -0.69 -20.38
CA LEU A 116 -18.90 -1.46 -21.10
C LEU A 116 -18.96 -1.31 -22.63
N SER A 117 -19.90 -0.55 -23.18
CA SER A 117 -20.09 -0.43 -24.63
C SER A 117 -19.20 0.61 -25.32
N SER A 118 -18.48 1.43 -24.56
CA SER A 118 -17.55 2.39 -25.17
C SER A 118 -16.19 1.71 -25.44
N PRO A 119 -15.71 1.70 -26.70
CA PRO A 119 -14.44 1.07 -27.07
C PRO A 119 -13.22 1.77 -26.45
N ILE A 120 -13.42 2.95 -25.84
CA ILE A 120 -12.39 3.74 -25.17
C ILE A 120 -12.22 3.26 -23.72
N VAL A 121 -13.33 3.06 -22.98
CA VAL A 121 -13.28 2.63 -21.58
C VAL A 121 -12.75 1.20 -21.48
N THR A 122 -13.12 0.32 -22.42
CA THR A 122 -12.59 -1.05 -22.46
C THR A 122 -11.08 -1.08 -22.72
N LYS A 123 -10.54 -0.19 -23.56
CA LYS A 123 -9.09 -0.06 -23.79
C LYS A 123 -8.34 0.47 -22.57
N ILE A 124 -8.91 1.45 -21.86
CA ILE A 124 -8.29 2.00 -20.63
C ILE A 124 -8.30 0.97 -19.51
N VAL A 125 -9.41 0.27 -19.31
CA VAL A 125 -9.53 -0.79 -18.31
C VAL A 125 -8.59 -1.95 -18.64
N ALA A 126 -8.54 -2.40 -19.90
CA ALA A 126 -7.61 -3.44 -20.33
C ALA A 126 -6.15 -3.03 -20.10
N ALA A 127 -5.76 -1.80 -20.46
CA ALA A 127 -4.39 -1.32 -20.24
C ALA A 127 -4.03 -1.23 -18.75
N ALA A 128 -4.97 -0.80 -17.91
CA ALA A 128 -4.77 -0.68 -16.46
C ALA A 128 -4.50 -2.03 -15.77
N PHE A 129 -5.04 -3.15 -16.29
CA PHE A 129 -4.79 -4.48 -15.75
C PHE A 129 -3.63 -5.21 -16.44
N VAL A 130 -3.47 -5.05 -17.75
CA VAL A 130 -2.45 -5.79 -18.53
C VAL A 130 -1.03 -5.29 -18.23
N VAL A 131 -0.83 -3.97 -18.10
CA VAL A 131 0.49 -3.38 -17.85
C VAL A 131 1.10 -3.84 -16.50
N PRO A 132 0.42 -3.75 -15.35
CA PRO A 132 0.99 -4.20 -14.08
C PRO A 132 1.19 -5.72 -14.05
N VAL A 133 0.30 -6.52 -14.64
CA VAL A 133 0.47 -7.98 -14.70
C VAL A 133 1.66 -8.37 -15.58
N ALA A 134 1.88 -7.68 -16.70
CA ALA A 134 3.05 -7.89 -17.55
C ALA A 134 4.35 -7.51 -16.84
N ILE A 135 4.37 -6.41 -16.09
CA ILE A 135 5.53 -5.99 -15.29
C ILE A 135 5.83 -7.02 -14.19
N ILE A 136 4.81 -7.49 -13.45
CA ILE A 136 4.96 -8.51 -12.42
C ILE A 136 5.45 -9.84 -13.04
N SER A 137 4.95 -10.21 -14.22
CA SER A 137 5.40 -11.39 -14.94
C SER A 137 6.82 -11.27 -15.49
N LEU A 138 7.30 -10.05 -15.74
CA LEU A 138 8.68 -9.81 -16.19
C LEU A 138 9.65 -9.83 -14.99
N LEU A 139 9.22 -9.27 -13.85
CA LEU A 139 9.97 -9.29 -12.59
C LEU A 139 10.05 -10.69 -11.97
N SER A 140 9.07 -11.57 -12.21
CA SER A 140 9.11 -12.97 -11.75
C SER A 140 10.07 -13.87 -12.54
N ARG A 141 10.60 -13.39 -13.68
CA ARG A 141 11.68 -14.06 -14.44
C ARG A 141 13.07 -13.74 -13.90
N ILE A 142 13.19 -12.77 -13.00
CA ILE A 142 14.43 -12.48 -12.30
C ILE A 142 14.54 -13.49 -11.16
N GLU A 143 15.58 -14.31 -11.18
CA GLU A 143 15.88 -15.27 -10.13
C GLU A 143 16.30 -14.52 -8.85
N ILE A 144 15.31 -14.12 -8.06
CA ILE A 144 15.56 -13.62 -6.72
C ILE A 144 15.96 -14.84 -5.87
N PRO A 145 17.12 -14.83 -5.19
CA PRO A 145 17.51 -15.92 -4.31
C PRO A 145 16.42 -16.15 -3.27
N ARG A 146 15.98 -17.40 -3.13
CA ARG A 146 14.88 -17.83 -2.24
C ARG A 146 15.21 -17.73 -0.74
N SER A 147 16.36 -17.15 -0.39
CA SER A 147 16.85 -16.98 0.97
C SER A 147 16.83 -15.49 1.34
N LEU A 148 15.75 -15.06 2.00
CA LEU A 148 15.74 -13.82 2.78
C LEU A 148 16.19 -14.07 4.24
N SER A 149 16.70 -15.26 4.55
CA SER A 149 17.13 -15.64 5.90
C SER A 149 18.47 -15.05 6.34
N ASP A 150 19.21 -14.38 5.45
CA ASP A 150 20.42 -13.62 5.78
C ASP A 150 20.20 -12.10 5.87
N LEU A 151 18.97 -11.62 5.66
CA LEU A 151 18.62 -10.28 6.08
C LEU A 151 18.39 -10.30 7.59
N ASN A 152 19.43 -9.92 8.33
CA ASN A 152 19.42 -9.78 9.78
C ASN A 152 18.45 -8.66 10.22
N PHE A 153 17.15 -8.94 10.15
CA PHE A 153 16.07 -8.14 10.73
C PHE A 153 15.94 -8.35 12.25
N GLY A 154 16.89 -9.07 12.88
CA GLY A 154 16.87 -9.44 14.29
C GLY A 154 16.95 -8.29 15.29
N ASN A 155 17.17 -7.06 14.84
CA ASN A 155 17.30 -5.88 15.71
C ASN A 155 16.16 -4.85 15.60
N TRP A 156 15.11 -5.11 14.81
CA TRP A 156 13.92 -4.25 14.86
C TRP A 156 13.00 -4.65 16.01
N ARG A 157 13.12 -3.92 17.12
CA ARG A 157 12.12 -3.92 18.19
C ARG A 157 10.82 -3.33 17.65
N LEU A 158 9.89 -4.20 17.26
CA LEU A 158 8.53 -3.82 16.88
C LEU A 158 7.80 -3.18 18.08
N PRO A 159 7.01 -2.11 17.88
CA PRO A 159 6.22 -1.48 18.93
C PRO A 159 5.09 -2.39 19.43
N SER A 160 4.82 -2.35 20.73
CA SER A 160 3.97 -3.27 21.50
C SER A 160 2.49 -3.36 21.06
N PHE A 161 2.03 -2.50 20.15
CA PHE A 161 0.67 -2.57 19.62
C PHE A 161 0.50 -3.65 18.54
N MET A 162 1.60 -4.16 17.98
CA MET A 162 1.60 -5.18 16.92
C MET A 162 1.75 -6.62 17.44
N SER A 163 2.02 -6.80 18.73
CA SER A 163 2.01 -8.12 19.38
C SER A 163 0.59 -8.57 19.73
N ARG A 164 -0.20 -8.94 18.73
CA ARG A 164 -1.38 -9.78 18.99
C ARG A 164 -0.87 -11.19 19.27
N ARG A 165 -0.97 -11.61 20.54
CA ARG A 165 -0.82 -13.02 20.92
C ARG A 165 -1.81 -13.84 20.10
N ARG A 166 -1.28 -14.59 19.15
CA ARG A 166 -1.99 -15.67 18.46
C ARG A 166 -2.01 -16.87 19.41
N GLY A 167 -2.91 -16.83 20.39
CA GLY A 167 -3.29 -18.00 21.17
C GLY A 167 -4.42 -18.71 20.42
N SER A 168 -4.07 -19.72 19.62
CA SER A 168 -5.04 -20.68 19.10
C SER A 168 -5.42 -21.60 20.26
N GLY A 169 -6.52 -21.29 20.93
CA GLY A 169 -7.18 -22.18 21.89
C GLY A 169 -8.54 -22.54 21.32
N TYR A 170 -8.76 -23.83 21.11
CA TYR A 170 -10.07 -24.44 20.94
C TYR A 170 -11.06 -23.86 21.96
N THR A 171 -12.21 -23.38 21.48
CA THR A 171 -13.37 -23.10 22.31
C THR A 171 -13.91 -24.43 22.85
N ALA A 172 -13.84 -24.63 24.17
CA ALA A 172 -14.57 -25.72 24.81
C ALA A 172 -16.07 -25.47 24.60
N LEU A 173 -16.75 -26.43 23.98
CA LEU A 173 -18.21 -26.48 23.96
C LEU A 173 -18.66 -26.73 25.40
N GLY A 174 -19.43 -25.79 25.97
CA GLY A 174 -20.17 -26.05 27.21
C GLY A 174 -21.14 -27.18 26.94
N GLN A 175 -21.00 -28.27 27.69
CA GLN A 175 -21.76 -29.49 27.55
C GLN A 175 -22.56 -29.63 28.84
N ASP A 176 -23.62 -28.83 28.90
CA ASP A 176 -24.41 -28.68 30.12
C ASP A 176 -25.88 -28.56 29.68
N GLU A 177 -26.55 -29.71 29.78
CA GLU A 177 -27.99 -29.92 29.94
C GLU A 177 -28.95 -29.59 28.78
N GLN A 178 -29.55 -30.68 28.26
CA GLN A 178 -30.97 -30.81 27.90
C GLN A 178 -31.33 -30.89 26.41
N THR A 179 -30.94 -31.99 25.76
CA THR A 179 -31.67 -32.53 24.61
C THR A 179 -31.75 -34.06 24.67
N ASP A 180 -32.20 -34.58 25.81
CA ASP A 180 -32.35 -36.03 26.05
C ASP A 180 -33.84 -36.39 26.22
N VAL A 181 -34.74 -35.67 25.57
CA VAL A 181 -36.16 -36.02 25.49
C VAL A 181 -36.67 -35.48 24.16
N LEU A 182 -36.73 -36.34 23.13
CA LEU A 182 -37.61 -36.30 21.94
C LEU A 182 -37.00 -37.08 20.76
N LEU A 183 -36.54 -38.32 20.99
CA LEU A 183 -36.19 -39.24 19.89
C LEU A 183 -36.52 -40.71 20.20
N GLN A 184 -37.44 -40.98 21.14
CA GLN A 184 -37.85 -42.34 21.51
C GLN A 184 -39.20 -42.80 20.93
N ASP A 185 -39.90 -41.97 20.17
CA ASP A 185 -41.16 -42.35 19.49
C ASP A 185 -41.03 -42.30 17.95
N TYR A 186 -39.98 -42.91 17.41
CA TYR A 186 -39.96 -43.26 15.98
C TYR A 186 -39.80 -44.79 15.87
N ASP A 187 -40.87 -45.49 16.23
CA ASP A 187 -41.07 -46.91 15.91
C ASP A 187 -41.26 -47.04 14.39
N GLY A 188 -40.30 -47.71 13.76
CA GLY A 188 -40.34 -48.08 12.35
C GLY A 188 -41.14 -49.35 12.17
N SER A 189 -42.41 -49.20 11.78
CA SER A 189 -43.22 -50.30 11.29
C SER A 189 -42.97 -50.57 9.80
N GLU A 190 -42.36 -51.74 9.55
CA GLU A 190 -42.58 -52.66 8.42
C GLU A 190 -42.25 -52.22 6.98
N GLU A 191 -41.07 -52.70 6.54
CA GLU A 191 -40.83 -53.47 5.30
C GLU A 191 -42.07 -54.26 4.81
N HIS A 192 -42.28 -54.62 3.55
CA HIS A 192 -41.63 -54.41 2.26
C HIS A 192 -42.62 -55.07 1.28
N LEU A 193 -43.10 -54.35 0.27
CA LEU A 193 -43.99 -54.88 -0.75
C LEU A 193 -43.18 -55.52 -1.89
N ILE A 194 -43.51 -56.78 -2.17
CA ILE A 194 -43.47 -57.49 -3.47
C ILE A 194 -42.06 -57.81 -4.01
N ASP A 195 -41.77 -59.10 -4.17
CA ASP A 195 -41.51 -59.64 -5.52
C ASP A 195 -41.65 -61.16 -5.57
N GLU A 196 -42.18 -61.56 -6.71
CA GLU A 196 -42.68 -62.85 -7.16
C GLU A 196 -41.55 -63.59 -7.88
N ALA A 197 -41.31 -64.86 -7.55
CA ALA A 197 -40.68 -65.84 -8.43
C ALA A 197 -40.78 -67.26 -7.83
N ASP A 198 -41.50 -68.12 -8.55
CA ASP A 198 -41.22 -69.53 -8.84
C ASP A 198 -40.25 -70.30 -7.94
N GLU A 199 -40.66 -71.48 -7.45
CA GLU A 199 -40.26 -72.77 -8.05
C GLU A 199 -40.86 -73.94 -7.24
N LEU A 200 -41.36 -74.93 -7.98
CA LEU A 200 -41.86 -76.23 -7.51
C LEU A 200 -40.79 -77.01 -6.73
N ASP A 201 -41.18 -77.80 -5.73
CA ASP A 201 -41.09 -79.26 -5.83
C ASP A 201 -41.85 -79.96 -4.70
N ASP A 202 -42.42 -81.11 -5.05
CA ASP A 202 -43.17 -82.03 -4.20
C ASP A 202 -42.26 -82.73 -3.16
N ALA A 203 -42.79 -83.00 -1.97
CA ALA A 203 -42.45 -84.19 -1.16
C ALA A 203 -43.37 -84.31 0.06
N ASP A 204 -44.40 -85.13 -0.10
CA ASP A 204 -44.76 -86.29 0.73
C ASP A 204 -44.59 -86.27 2.28
N GLU A 205 -45.64 -86.83 2.89
CA GLU A 205 -45.64 -87.85 3.96
C GLU A 205 -46.26 -87.49 5.34
N PHE A 206 -47.39 -88.19 5.57
CA PHE A 206 -48.12 -88.55 6.80
C PHE A 206 -49.10 -87.56 7.46
#